data_AF-A0A3G8ZPV3-F1
#
_entry.id   AF-A0A3G8ZPV3-F1
#
_cell.length_a   1.000
_cell.length_b   1.000
_cell.length_c   1.000
_cell.angle_alpha   90.00
_cell.angle_beta   90.00
_cell.angle_gamma   90.00
#
_symmetry.space_group_name_H-M   'P 1'
#
loop_
_entity.id
_entity.type
_entity.pdbx_description
1 polymer ?
#
loop_
_entity_poly.entity_id
_entity_poly.type
_entity_poly.pdbx_seq_one_letter_code
_entity_poly.pdbx_strand_id
1 'polypeptide(L)'
;MGGVKQRWLELESRNLSSIPDKNICIKHFEDKSINRFIKKNYQDGFCDYCGKELKVVPLEDLMEFIMDGISNFYEDAANFMSYNSREGGYLGEIYTPDELIQEHIELNAEPFEVIEDIVNSIEDIAWAQPDLYYDNIKDDLEFQWKYFKDIIKHKSRYLFSSGDSDQPKALHILQEVGKLISKLNIIREIPAGTKLYRCRQHDFKTHFTEFDEISAPPNKKAIYPNRFSPSGISMFYSAFDIDTAILETISRTDKYKKYVTIAEFETLENQIVVDFNKLPKIPSIFGIRDKKRYYLILFLYSFVRDITQQITKDGKEHTEYVPTQVVTEFLRYPFNKNRKNKISGIIYPSSQNRNQKSAVFFWDDELSKEKVKLNKLERRKII
;
A
#
# COMPACT_ATOMS: atom_id res chain seq x y z
N MET A 1 33.25 -20.89 -32.54
CA MET A 1 31.85 -20.87 -33.02
C MET A 1 30.83 -21.31 -31.98
N GLY A 2 31.16 -22.14 -30.98
CA GLY A 2 30.20 -22.55 -29.93
C GLY A 2 29.77 -21.45 -28.96
N GLY A 3 30.70 -20.61 -28.49
CA GLY A 3 30.41 -19.57 -27.48
C GLY A 3 29.46 -18.46 -27.94
N VAL A 4 29.62 -17.96 -29.17
CA VAL A 4 28.74 -16.91 -29.74
C VAL A 4 27.30 -17.43 -29.91
N LYS A 5 27.15 -18.66 -30.41
CA LYS A 5 25.82 -19.29 -30.53
C LYS A 5 25.18 -19.53 -29.17
N GLN A 6 25.96 -19.96 -28.18
CA GLN A 6 25.46 -20.17 -26.82
C GLN A 6 25.03 -18.85 -26.17
N ARG A 7 25.82 -17.78 -26.32
CA ARG A 7 25.47 -16.44 -25.84
C ARG A 7 24.19 -15.91 -26.49
N TRP A 8 24.03 -16.13 -27.79
CA TRP A 8 22.83 -15.73 -28.52
C TRP A 8 21.58 -16.47 -28.00
N LEU A 9 21.68 -17.77 -27.74
CA LEU A 9 20.59 -18.54 -27.12
C LEU A 9 20.28 -18.09 -25.67
N GLU A 10 21.28 -17.63 -24.92
CA GLU A 10 21.06 -17.06 -23.57
C GLU A 10 20.29 -15.74 -23.62
N LEU A 11 20.57 -14.87 -24.60
CA LEU A 11 19.85 -13.61 -24.80
C LEU A 11 18.41 -13.88 -25.26
N GLU A 12 18.22 -14.75 -26.25
CA GLU A 12 16.91 -15.19 -26.73
C GLU A 12 16.06 -15.78 -25.58
N SER A 13 16.68 -16.56 -24.67
CA SER A 13 15.97 -17.12 -23.51
C SER A 13 15.46 -16.07 -22.51
N ARG A 14 15.97 -14.84 -22.59
CA ARG A 14 15.53 -13.66 -21.82
C ARG A 14 14.66 -12.70 -22.64
N ASN A 15 14.25 -13.11 -23.85
CA ASN A 15 13.54 -12.26 -24.81
C ASN A 15 14.33 -10.99 -25.16
N LEU A 16 15.65 -11.12 -25.26
CA LEU A 16 16.56 -10.08 -25.74
C LEU A 16 16.96 -10.37 -27.18
N SER A 17 16.89 -9.33 -28.00
CA SER A 17 17.28 -9.36 -29.41
C SER A 17 18.73 -8.85 -29.58
N SER A 18 19.00 -8.09 -30.64
CA SER A 18 20.33 -7.54 -30.90
C SER A 18 20.59 -6.30 -30.05
N ILE A 19 21.41 -6.43 -29.02
CA ILE A 19 21.81 -5.33 -28.14
C ILE A 19 22.98 -4.55 -28.77
N PRO A 20 22.93 -3.21 -28.86
CA PRO A 20 24.08 -2.41 -29.30
C PRO A 20 25.29 -2.59 -28.38
N ASP A 21 26.49 -2.71 -28.98
CA ASP A 21 27.76 -2.70 -28.24
C ASP A 21 28.08 -1.27 -27.76
N LYS A 22 27.41 -0.86 -26.69
CA LYS A 22 27.53 0.45 -26.04
C LYS A 22 27.80 0.28 -24.55
N ASN A 23 28.39 1.30 -23.95
CA ASN A 23 28.65 1.44 -22.53
C ASN A 23 27.85 2.63 -21.98
N ILE A 24 27.26 2.43 -20.80
CA ILE A 24 26.36 3.39 -20.18
C ILE A 24 26.78 3.71 -18.75
N CYS A 25 26.68 4.99 -18.38
CA CYS A 25 26.95 5.45 -17.02
C CYS A 25 25.67 5.57 -16.19
N ILE A 26 25.82 5.79 -14.88
CA ILE A 26 24.67 5.91 -13.97
C ILE A 26 23.78 7.13 -14.17
N LYS A 27 24.29 8.18 -14.84
CA LYS A 27 23.58 9.46 -14.91
C LYS A 27 22.29 9.40 -15.73
N HIS A 28 22.10 8.33 -16.49
CA HIS A 28 20.98 8.15 -17.39
C HIS A 28 19.71 7.68 -16.70
N PHE A 29 19.75 7.19 -15.44
CA PHE A 29 18.57 6.64 -14.77
C PHE A 29 18.32 7.27 -13.40
N GLU A 30 17.04 7.45 -13.06
CA GLU A 30 16.62 7.80 -11.69
C GLU A 30 16.36 6.55 -10.84
N ASP A 31 16.04 5.41 -11.48
CA ASP A 31 15.67 4.18 -10.80
C ASP A 31 16.79 3.68 -9.86
N LYS A 32 16.42 3.44 -8.60
CA LYS A 32 17.39 3.08 -7.56
C LYS A 32 17.94 1.67 -7.69
N SER A 33 17.20 0.75 -8.29
CA SER A 33 17.63 -0.63 -8.50
C SER A 33 18.62 -0.70 -9.67
N ILE A 34 18.31 -0.04 -10.79
CA ILE A 34 19.25 0.13 -11.91
C ILE A 34 20.53 0.83 -11.43
N ASN A 35 20.40 1.96 -10.76
CA ASN A 35 21.55 2.70 -10.24
C ASN A 35 22.40 1.89 -9.25
N ARG A 36 21.80 0.96 -8.50
CA ARG A 36 22.53 0.06 -7.60
C ARG A 36 23.26 -1.03 -8.38
N PHE A 37 22.65 -1.58 -9.42
CA PHE A 37 23.27 -2.53 -10.33
C PHE A 37 24.50 -1.91 -10.99
N ILE A 38 24.33 -0.74 -11.64
CA ILE A 38 25.43 -0.06 -12.33
C ILE A 38 26.60 0.23 -11.35
N LYS A 39 26.31 0.75 -10.14
CA LYS A 39 27.34 1.00 -9.12
C LYS A 39 28.16 -0.22 -8.72
N LYS A 40 27.52 -1.40 -8.69
CA LYS A 40 28.16 -2.64 -8.24
C LYS A 40 29.11 -3.19 -9.31
N ASN A 41 28.85 -2.89 -10.58
CA ASN A 41 29.55 -3.48 -11.72
C ASN A 41 30.40 -2.47 -12.50
N TYR A 42 30.63 -1.26 -11.96
CA TYR A 42 31.40 -0.23 -12.65
C TYR A 42 32.80 -0.68 -13.03
N GLN A 43 33.18 -0.29 -14.24
CA GLN A 43 34.54 -0.20 -14.70
C GLN A 43 34.82 1.20 -15.26
N ASP A 44 36.09 1.61 -15.26
CA ASP A 44 36.48 2.84 -15.92
C ASP A 44 36.39 2.63 -17.45
N GLY A 45 35.76 3.57 -18.16
CA GLY A 45 35.60 3.50 -19.61
C GLY A 45 34.79 4.66 -20.18
N PHE A 46 34.54 4.61 -21.48
CA PHE A 46 33.81 5.67 -22.18
C PHE A 46 32.30 5.43 -22.13
N CYS A 47 31.52 6.44 -21.79
CA CYS A 47 30.06 6.37 -21.86
C CYS A 47 29.58 6.90 -23.21
N ASP A 48 28.97 6.05 -24.03
CA ASP A 48 28.58 6.37 -25.41
C ASP A 48 27.51 7.46 -25.48
N TYR A 49 26.59 7.51 -24.51
CA TYR A 49 25.52 8.50 -24.45
C TYR A 49 25.96 9.85 -23.87
N CYS A 50 27.00 9.87 -23.02
CA CYS A 50 27.53 11.10 -22.44
C CYS A 50 28.68 11.71 -23.27
N GLY A 51 29.35 10.90 -24.09
CA GLY A 51 30.56 11.28 -24.81
C GLY A 51 31.77 11.54 -23.91
N LYS A 52 31.89 10.86 -22.75
CA LYS A 52 32.92 11.13 -21.72
C LYS A 52 33.44 9.86 -21.07
N GLU A 53 34.72 9.90 -20.67
CA GLU A 53 35.34 8.90 -19.78
C GLU A 53 34.72 8.99 -18.37
N LEU A 54 34.08 7.92 -17.94
CA LEU A 54 33.31 7.80 -16.72
C LEU A 54 33.41 6.38 -16.15
N LYS A 55 32.68 6.11 -15.07
CA LYS A 55 32.40 4.75 -14.65
C LYS A 55 31.15 4.25 -15.37
N VAL A 56 31.33 3.16 -16.11
CA VAL A 56 30.33 2.61 -17.02
C VAL A 56 30.12 1.12 -16.79
N VAL A 57 29.05 0.59 -17.38
CA VAL A 57 28.79 -0.83 -17.55
C VAL A 57 28.42 -1.08 -19.02
N PRO A 58 28.69 -2.28 -19.56
CA PRO A 58 28.14 -2.69 -20.86
C PRO A 58 26.61 -2.62 -20.86
N LEU A 59 26.03 -2.15 -21.96
CA LEU A 59 24.58 -2.10 -22.14
C LEU A 59 23.98 -3.50 -22.07
N GLU A 60 24.67 -4.52 -22.60
CA GLU A 60 24.27 -5.92 -22.53
C GLU A 60 24.04 -6.40 -21.09
N ASP A 61 24.99 -6.12 -20.18
CA ASP A 61 24.86 -6.48 -18.76
C ASP A 61 23.67 -5.77 -18.09
N LEU A 62 23.43 -4.51 -18.48
CA LEU A 62 22.28 -3.74 -17.99
C LEU A 62 20.96 -4.31 -18.52
N MET A 63 20.91 -4.69 -19.79
CA MET A 63 19.72 -5.28 -20.42
C MET A 63 19.35 -6.61 -19.79
N GLU A 64 20.33 -7.48 -19.48
CA GLU A 64 20.06 -8.71 -18.71
C GLU A 64 19.40 -8.40 -17.38
N PHE A 65 19.92 -7.42 -16.64
CA PHE A 65 19.36 -7.03 -15.34
C PHE A 65 17.95 -6.44 -15.46
N ILE A 66 17.70 -5.62 -16.48
CA ILE A 66 16.38 -5.05 -16.77
C ILE A 66 15.39 -6.18 -17.08
N MET A 67 15.76 -7.10 -17.98
CA MET A 67 14.89 -8.19 -18.40
C MET A 67 14.61 -9.21 -17.28
N ASP A 68 15.60 -9.55 -16.46
CA ASP A 68 15.39 -10.36 -15.25
C ASP A 68 14.31 -9.72 -14.34
N GLY A 69 14.23 -8.39 -14.31
CA GLY A 69 13.19 -7.63 -13.63
C GLY A 69 11.82 -7.73 -14.30
N ILE A 70 11.77 -7.46 -15.60
CA ILE A 70 10.54 -7.44 -16.42
C ILE A 70 9.88 -8.82 -16.46
N SER A 71 10.66 -9.88 -16.65
CA SER A 71 10.19 -11.27 -16.74
C SER A 71 9.56 -11.78 -15.45
N ASN A 72 9.72 -11.10 -14.31
CA ASN A 72 8.93 -11.41 -13.11
C ASN A 72 7.44 -11.12 -13.29
N PHE A 73 7.07 -10.16 -14.16
CA PHE A 73 5.73 -9.62 -14.28
C PHE A 73 5.13 -9.76 -15.68
N TYR A 74 5.95 -9.76 -16.72
CA TYR A 74 5.53 -9.79 -18.12
C TYR A 74 6.17 -10.96 -18.85
N GLU A 75 5.42 -11.54 -19.76
CA GLU A 75 5.86 -12.67 -20.59
C GLU A 75 5.09 -12.65 -21.92
N ASP A 76 5.50 -13.49 -22.87
CA ASP A 76 4.78 -13.70 -24.12
C ASP A 76 3.33 -14.16 -23.85
N ALA A 77 2.36 -13.43 -24.39
CA ALA A 77 0.95 -13.81 -24.39
C ALA A 77 0.73 -15.21 -24.97
N ALA A 78 1.55 -15.66 -25.93
CA ALA A 78 1.46 -17.00 -26.50
C ALA A 78 1.56 -18.12 -25.46
N ASN A 79 2.23 -17.87 -24.33
CA ASN A 79 2.47 -18.87 -23.29
C ASN A 79 1.26 -19.11 -22.37
N PHE A 80 0.30 -18.18 -22.31
CA PHE A 80 -0.79 -18.26 -21.34
C PHE A 80 -2.14 -17.68 -21.80
N MET A 81 -2.17 -16.90 -22.88
CA MET A 81 -3.36 -16.18 -23.34
C MET A 81 -4.01 -16.90 -24.52
N SER A 82 -5.34 -17.05 -24.47
CA SER A 82 -6.08 -17.64 -25.58
C SER A 82 -6.07 -16.72 -26.79
N TYR A 83 -5.91 -17.31 -27.98
CA TYR A 83 -5.93 -16.61 -29.27
C TYR A 83 -7.20 -16.94 -30.05
N ASN A 84 -7.93 -15.91 -30.51
CA ASN A 84 -9.12 -16.08 -31.33
C ASN A 84 -8.97 -15.34 -32.66
N SER A 85 -8.73 -16.10 -33.73
CA SER A 85 -8.57 -15.56 -35.09
C SER A 85 -9.81 -14.84 -35.64
N ARG A 86 -11.01 -15.14 -35.13
CA ARG A 86 -12.25 -14.46 -35.54
C ARG A 86 -12.44 -13.11 -34.85
N GLU A 87 -11.86 -12.92 -33.67
CA GLU A 87 -11.89 -11.67 -32.90
C GLU A 87 -10.63 -10.82 -33.14
N GLY A 88 -9.72 -11.29 -33.99
CA GLY A 88 -8.59 -10.50 -34.47
C GLY A 88 -7.35 -10.53 -33.60
N GLY A 89 -7.23 -11.47 -32.65
CA GLY A 89 -6.00 -11.60 -31.86
C GLY A 89 -6.15 -12.32 -30.52
N TYR A 90 -5.24 -11.99 -29.61
CA TYR A 90 -5.25 -12.44 -28.23
C TYR A 90 -6.43 -11.85 -27.44
N LEU A 91 -7.01 -12.64 -26.53
CA LEU A 91 -8.20 -12.26 -25.75
C LEU A 91 -7.85 -11.48 -24.46
N GLY A 92 -6.94 -10.52 -24.54
CA GLY A 92 -6.49 -9.72 -23.41
C GLY A 92 -5.59 -8.56 -23.83
N GLU A 93 -5.13 -7.79 -22.86
CA GLU A 93 -4.21 -6.68 -23.10
C GLU A 93 -2.81 -7.22 -23.44
N ILE A 94 -2.29 -6.80 -24.58
CA ILE A 94 -0.94 -7.07 -25.06
C ILE A 94 -0.24 -5.73 -25.34
N TYR A 95 1.07 -5.74 -25.28
CA TYR A 95 1.92 -4.56 -25.38
C TYR A 95 3.06 -4.83 -26.34
N THR A 96 3.37 -3.85 -27.17
CA THR A 96 4.66 -3.78 -27.88
C THR A 96 5.79 -3.49 -26.88
N PRO A 97 7.07 -3.72 -27.24
CA PRO A 97 8.19 -3.34 -26.38
C PRO A 97 8.17 -1.85 -26.00
N ASP A 98 7.73 -0.98 -26.91
CA ASP A 98 7.62 0.46 -26.67
C ASP A 98 6.56 0.79 -25.60
N GLU A 99 5.33 0.29 -25.78
CA GLU A 99 4.24 0.44 -24.81
C GLU A 99 4.62 -0.16 -23.45
N LEU A 100 5.27 -1.33 -23.44
CA LEU A 100 5.71 -2.00 -22.23
C LEU A 100 6.70 -1.12 -21.44
N ILE A 101 7.75 -0.62 -22.10
CA ILE A 101 8.81 0.16 -21.44
C ILE A 101 8.30 1.55 -21.03
N GLN A 102 7.59 2.24 -21.91
CA GLN A 102 7.23 3.64 -21.71
C GLN A 102 5.92 3.82 -20.92
N GLU A 103 4.89 3.04 -21.20
CA GLU A 103 3.55 3.23 -20.61
C GLU A 103 3.30 2.36 -19.38
N HIS A 104 3.80 1.11 -19.39
CA HIS A 104 3.51 0.16 -18.30
C HIS A 104 4.61 0.11 -17.23
N ILE A 105 5.87 0.12 -17.65
CA ILE A 105 7.02 0.16 -16.74
C ILE A 105 7.37 1.60 -16.36
N GLU A 106 7.07 2.57 -17.24
CA GLU A 106 7.41 3.99 -17.07
C GLU A 106 8.92 4.20 -16.83
N LEU A 107 9.76 3.46 -17.58
CA LEU A 107 11.22 3.59 -17.46
C LEU A 107 11.66 4.93 -18.06
N ASN A 108 12.25 5.77 -17.22
CA ASN A 108 12.74 7.09 -17.63
C ASN A 108 14.27 7.07 -17.75
N ALA A 109 14.78 7.47 -18.91
CA ALA A 109 16.20 7.69 -19.14
C ALA A 109 16.47 8.86 -20.10
N GLU A 110 17.62 9.51 -19.92
CA GLU A 110 18.02 10.72 -20.68
C GLU A 110 19.45 10.58 -21.20
N PRO A 111 19.74 10.74 -22.51
CA PRO A 111 18.81 11.14 -23.56
C PRO A 111 17.85 10.01 -23.96
N PHE A 112 16.78 10.36 -24.68
CA PHE A 112 15.78 9.40 -25.17
C PHE A 112 16.38 8.25 -26.01
N GLU A 113 17.54 8.47 -26.65
CA GLU A 113 18.31 7.41 -27.35
C GLU A 113 18.57 6.18 -26.46
N VAL A 114 18.72 6.37 -25.14
CA VAL A 114 18.87 5.25 -24.19
C VAL A 114 17.60 4.39 -24.16
N ILE A 115 16.42 5.01 -24.17
CA ILE A 115 15.14 4.30 -24.21
C ILE A 115 14.97 3.60 -25.57
N GLU A 116 15.32 4.26 -26.67
CA GLU A 116 15.26 3.66 -28.01
C GLU A 116 16.14 2.40 -28.09
N ASP A 117 17.38 2.47 -27.61
CA ASP A 117 18.28 1.31 -27.59
C ASP A 117 17.73 0.17 -26.71
N ILE A 118 17.13 0.48 -25.55
CA ILE A 118 16.51 -0.51 -24.66
C ILE A 118 15.33 -1.18 -25.36
N VAL A 119 14.41 -0.40 -25.93
CA VAL A 119 13.21 -0.90 -26.64
C VAL A 119 13.62 -1.77 -27.83
N ASN A 120 14.57 -1.31 -28.64
CA ASN A 120 15.07 -2.06 -29.81
C ASN A 120 15.83 -3.34 -29.43
N SER A 121 16.32 -3.44 -28.19
CA SER A 121 17.01 -4.62 -27.66
C SER A 121 16.07 -5.69 -27.11
N ILE A 122 14.78 -5.39 -26.97
CA ILE A 122 13.77 -6.34 -26.48
C ILE A 122 13.13 -7.03 -27.70
N GLU A 123 12.79 -8.31 -27.56
CA GLU A 123 12.06 -9.02 -28.61
C GLU A 123 10.66 -8.44 -28.83
N ASP A 124 10.31 -8.26 -30.10
CA ASP A 124 9.00 -7.78 -30.54
C ASP A 124 7.98 -8.92 -30.57
N ILE A 125 7.55 -9.31 -29.37
CA ILE A 125 6.51 -10.29 -29.10
C ILE A 125 5.30 -9.62 -28.46
N ALA A 126 4.19 -10.35 -28.38
CA ALA A 126 2.98 -9.86 -27.71
C ALA A 126 3.17 -9.92 -26.18
N TRP A 127 3.87 -8.94 -25.62
CA TRP A 127 4.10 -8.87 -24.18
C TRP A 127 2.78 -8.70 -23.44
N ALA A 128 2.56 -9.47 -22.39
CA ALA A 128 1.38 -9.32 -21.55
C ALA A 128 1.70 -9.63 -20.09
N GLN A 129 0.86 -9.16 -19.18
CA GLN A 129 0.99 -9.43 -17.76
C GLN A 129 0.17 -10.69 -17.41
N PRO A 130 0.81 -11.85 -17.17
CA PRO A 130 0.08 -13.11 -16.96
C PRO A 130 -0.92 -13.04 -15.80
N ASP A 131 -0.55 -12.28 -14.77
CA ASP A 131 -1.34 -12.07 -13.56
C ASP A 131 -2.70 -11.38 -13.79
N LEU A 132 -2.91 -10.72 -14.94
CA LEU A 132 -4.21 -10.13 -15.28
C LEU A 132 -5.16 -11.12 -15.98
N TYR A 133 -4.62 -12.22 -16.51
CA TYR A 133 -5.36 -13.14 -17.38
C TYR A 133 -5.72 -14.46 -16.73
N TYR A 134 -4.97 -14.94 -15.74
CA TYR A 134 -5.30 -16.21 -15.10
C TYR A 134 -6.63 -16.15 -14.34
N ASP A 135 -7.58 -16.98 -14.76
CA ASP A 135 -8.79 -17.28 -13.98
C ASP A 135 -8.45 -17.99 -12.65
N ASN A 136 -7.34 -18.75 -12.63
CA ASN A 136 -6.80 -19.38 -11.43
C ASN A 136 -5.87 -18.42 -10.69
N ILE A 137 -6.18 -18.17 -9.40
CA ILE A 137 -5.37 -17.31 -8.54
C ILE A 137 -3.98 -17.92 -8.35
N LYS A 138 -2.95 -17.24 -8.87
CA LYS A 138 -1.55 -17.50 -8.50
C LYS A 138 -1.30 -17.06 -7.05
N ASP A 139 -0.39 -17.73 -6.35
CA ASP A 139 0.00 -17.38 -4.96
C ASP A 139 0.30 -15.89 -4.82
N ASP A 140 0.99 -15.29 -5.79
CA ASP A 140 1.33 -13.88 -5.79
C ASP A 140 0.10 -12.94 -5.89
N LEU A 141 -0.86 -13.29 -6.75
CA LEU A 141 -2.13 -12.57 -6.89
C LEU A 141 -3.00 -12.67 -5.64
N GLU A 142 -2.92 -13.81 -4.92
CA GLU A 142 -3.61 -14.01 -3.64
C GLU A 142 -3.30 -12.88 -2.66
N PHE A 143 -2.08 -12.36 -2.69
CA PHE A 143 -1.66 -11.29 -1.78
C PHE A 143 -2.05 -9.88 -2.23
N GLN A 144 -2.81 -9.72 -3.32
CA GLN A 144 -3.30 -8.40 -3.72
C GLN A 144 -4.51 -7.95 -2.91
N TRP A 145 -4.55 -6.65 -2.60
CA TRP A 145 -5.67 -6.03 -1.88
C TRP A 145 -7.02 -6.17 -2.62
N LYS A 146 -7.02 -6.10 -3.96
CA LYS A 146 -8.24 -6.27 -4.77
C LYS A 146 -8.86 -7.65 -4.55
N TYR A 147 -8.02 -8.70 -4.57
CA TYR A 147 -8.44 -10.07 -4.31
C TYR A 147 -8.97 -10.24 -2.88
N PHE A 148 -8.25 -9.71 -1.89
CA PHE A 148 -8.71 -9.73 -0.50
C PHE A 148 -10.07 -9.03 -0.34
N LYS A 149 -10.27 -7.85 -0.94
CA LYS A 149 -11.56 -7.15 -0.91
C LYS A 149 -12.69 -7.99 -1.51
N ASP A 150 -12.44 -8.69 -2.61
CA ASP A 150 -13.44 -9.56 -3.24
C ASP A 150 -13.89 -10.67 -2.27
N ILE A 151 -12.92 -11.37 -1.64
CA ILE A 151 -13.24 -12.39 -0.62
C ILE A 151 -14.09 -11.79 0.49
N ILE A 152 -13.67 -10.68 1.09
CA ILE A 152 -14.34 -10.11 2.26
C ILE A 152 -15.73 -9.59 1.93
N LYS A 153 -15.90 -8.94 0.79
CA LYS A 153 -17.19 -8.33 0.43
C LYS A 153 -18.22 -9.36 -0.01
N HIS A 154 -17.78 -10.41 -0.73
CA HIS A 154 -18.68 -11.29 -1.48
C HIS A 154 -18.66 -12.76 -1.03
N LYS A 155 -17.61 -13.24 -0.35
CA LYS A 155 -17.44 -14.68 -0.06
C LYS A 155 -17.46 -15.01 1.43
N SER A 156 -16.60 -14.38 2.24
CA SER A 156 -16.51 -14.69 3.67
C SER A 156 -16.19 -13.47 4.52
N ARG A 157 -17.16 -13.10 5.37
CA ARG A 157 -17.01 -12.03 6.37
C ARG A 157 -16.57 -12.53 7.74
N TYR A 158 -16.76 -13.81 8.03
CA TYR A 158 -16.45 -14.43 9.32
C TYR A 158 -15.16 -15.25 9.23
N LEU A 159 -14.02 -14.57 9.15
CA LEU A 159 -12.72 -15.23 8.94
C LEU A 159 -12.18 -16.01 10.16
N PHE A 160 -12.79 -15.84 11.33
CA PHE A 160 -12.27 -16.33 12.61
C PHE A 160 -13.10 -17.48 13.21
N SER A 161 -14.09 -17.99 12.47
CA SER A 161 -14.89 -19.16 12.85
C SER A 161 -14.56 -20.30 11.89
N SER A 162 -14.20 -21.48 12.39
CA SER A 162 -13.78 -22.63 11.59
C SER A 162 -14.96 -23.26 10.82
N GLY A 163 -14.98 -23.18 9.48
CA GLY A 163 -15.96 -23.95 8.70
C GLY A 163 -15.98 -23.81 7.17
N ASP A 164 -15.23 -22.91 6.53
CA ASP A 164 -15.35 -22.62 5.09
C ASP A 164 -14.01 -22.69 4.34
N SER A 165 -14.01 -23.02 3.04
CA SER A 165 -12.77 -23.25 2.26
C SER A 165 -12.04 -21.96 1.83
N ASP A 166 -12.74 -20.82 1.77
CA ASP A 166 -12.14 -19.49 1.48
C ASP A 166 -11.75 -18.69 2.73
N GLN A 167 -12.24 -19.09 3.92
CA GLN A 167 -11.78 -18.54 5.21
C GLN A 167 -10.26 -18.70 5.43
N PRO A 168 -9.65 -19.86 5.12
CA PRO A 168 -8.20 -20.05 5.17
C PRO A 168 -7.42 -19.00 4.36
N LYS A 169 -7.90 -18.60 3.18
CA LYS A 169 -7.15 -17.73 2.27
C LYS A 169 -7.07 -16.30 2.77
N ALA A 170 -8.19 -15.67 3.10
CA ALA A 170 -8.17 -14.31 3.64
C ALA A 170 -7.44 -14.22 4.99
N LEU A 171 -7.57 -15.25 5.84
CA LEU A 171 -6.77 -15.32 7.07
C LEU A 171 -5.28 -15.52 6.78
N HIS A 172 -4.92 -16.35 5.80
CA HIS A 172 -3.54 -16.55 5.36
C HIS A 172 -2.92 -15.26 4.83
N ILE A 173 -3.61 -14.51 3.98
CA ILE A 173 -3.17 -13.18 3.52
C ILE A 173 -2.89 -12.27 4.73
N LEU A 174 -3.82 -12.20 5.69
CA LEU A 174 -3.64 -11.38 6.89
C LEU A 174 -2.45 -11.85 7.74
N GLN A 175 -2.22 -13.16 7.86
CA GLN A 175 -1.05 -13.71 8.56
C GLN A 175 0.26 -13.30 7.87
N GLU A 176 0.33 -13.37 6.54
CA GLU A 176 1.49 -12.94 5.76
C GLU A 176 1.71 -11.42 5.86
N VAL A 177 0.65 -10.63 5.83
CA VAL A 177 0.69 -9.19 6.11
C VAL A 177 1.20 -8.92 7.53
N GLY A 178 0.75 -9.67 8.54
CA GLY A 178 1.23 -9.56 9.92
C GLY A 178 2.73 -9.91 10.05
N LYS A 179 3.19 -10.95 9.35
CA LYS A 179 4.63 -11.28 9.25
C LYS A 179 5.41 -10.14 8.60
N LEU A 180 4.88 -9.54 7.52
CA LEU A 180 5.50 -8.38 6.88
C LEU A 180 5.56 -7.18 7.85
N ILE A 181 4.44 -6.81 8.49
CA ILE A 181 4.38 -5.72 9.48
C ILE A 181 5.42 -5.92 10.60
N SER A 182 5.64 -7.16 11.06
CA SER A 182 6.64 -7.47 12.09
C SER A 182 8.09 -7.33 11.59
N LYS A 183 8.34 -7.55 10.30
CA LYS A 183 9.65 -7.36 9.65
C LYS A 183 9.88 -5.91 9.27
N LEU A 184 8.81 -5.13 9.07
CA LEU A 184 8.87 -3.71 8.79
C LEU A 184 9.06 -2.94 10.10
N ASN A 185 9.89 -1.89 10.08
CA ASN A 185 10.08 -1.00 11.22
C ASN A 185 8.94 0.03 11.37
N ILE A 186 7.70 -0.44 11.36
CA ILE A 186 6.47 0.38 11.41
C ILE A 186 5.65 0.14 12.68
N ILE A 187 6.02 -0.83 13.52
CA ILE A 187 5.49 -0.94 14.88
C ILE A 187 6.26 0.06 15.75
N ARG A 188 5.55 1.01 16.35
CA ARG A 188 6.13 2.13 17.09
C ARG A 188 5.54 2.26 18.47
N GLU A 189 6.29 2.91 19.33
CA GLU A 189 5.84 3.33 20.65
C GLU A 189 5.47 4.81 20.61
N ILE A 190 4.28 5.12 21.11
CA ILE A 190 3.86 6.47 21.48
C ILE A 190 4.10 6.60 22.99
N PRO A 191 4.93 7.54 23.47
CA PRO A 191 5.24 7.65 24.89
C PRO A 191 4.03 8.12 25.71
N ALA A 192 4.04 7.82 27.01
CA ALA A 192 3.20 8.50 27.99
C ALA A 192 3.41 10.02 27.91
N GLY A 193 2.36 10.79 28.21
CA GLY A 193 2.38 12.25 28.06
C GLY A 193 2.12 12.74 26.63
N THR A 194 1.83 11.85 25.67
CA THR A 194 1.51 12.26 24.30
C THR A 194 0.12 12.89 24.24
N LYS A 195 0.03 14.07 23.63
CA LYS A 195 -1.24 14.76 23.41
C LYS A 195 -2.02 14.15 22.25
N LEU A 196 -3.30 13.91 22.47
CA LEU A 196 -4.26 13.42 21.49
C LEU A 196 -5.48 14.35 21.47
N TYR A 197 -5.98 14.64 20.28
CA TYR A 197 -7.11 15.56 20.09
C TYR A 197 -8.30 14.82 19.50
N ARG A 198 -9.47 15.03 20.09
CA ARG A 198 -10.74 14.45 19.61
C ARG A 198 -11.82 15.51 19.66
N CYS A 199 -12.68 15.52 18.66
CA CYS A 199 -13.71 16.53 18.52
C CYS A 199 -15.12 15.92 18.47
N ARG A 200 -16.12 16.70 18.85
CA ARG A 200 -17.53 16.43 18.53
C ARG A 200 -18.16 17.66 17.91
N GLN A 201 -18.78 17.49 16.75
CA GLN A 201 -19.59 18.52 16.11
C GLN A 201 -21.03 18.45 16.65
N HIS A 202 -21.60 19.60 17.01
CA HIS A 202 -22.90 19.71 17.66
C HIS A 202 -23.60 21.05 17.38
N ASP A 203 -24.85 21.17 17.81
CA ASP A 203 -25.66 22.38 17.70
C ASP A 203 -25.30 23.43 18.78
N PHE A 204 -26.01 24.57 18.79
CA PHE A 204 -25.76 25.62 19.77
C PHE A 204 -26.13 25.23 21.21
N LYS A 205 -27.14 24.37 21.41
CA LYS A 205 -27.70 24.05 22.73
C LYS A 205 -26.89 22.97 23.45
N THR A 206 -26.24 22.10 22.68
CA THR A 206 -25.41 21.01 23.19
C THR A 206 -24.11 21.55 23.77
N HIS A 207 -23.77 21.07 24.97
CA HIS A 207 -22.53 21.36 25.66
C HIS A 207 -21.97 20.03 26.18
N PHE A 208 -20.65 19.86 26.10
CA PHE A 208 -19.95 18.71 26.65
C PHE A 208 -18.99 19.21 27.71
N THR A 209 -19.07 18.66 28.92
CA THR A 209 -18.23 19.05 30.06
C THR A 209 -17.48 17.86 30.65
N GLU A 210 -17.98 16.64 30.44
CA GLU A 210 -17.43 15.43 31.06
C GLU A 210 -16.61 14.58 30.09
N PHE A 211 -15.71 13.77 30.66
CA PHE A 211 -14.88 12.83 29.91
C PHE A 211 -15.71 11.90 29.01
N ASP A 212 -16.73 11.26 29.57
CA ASP A 212 -17.58 10.25 28.91
C ASP A 212 -18.41 10.82 27.74
N GLU A 213 -18.56 12.14 27.67
CA GLU A 213 -19.32 12.80 26.62
C GLU A 213 -18.51 13.02 25.34
N ILE A 214 -17.18 13.03 25.45
CA ILE A 214 -16.26 13.34 24.35
C ILE A 214 -15.23 12.25 24.05
N SER A 215 -15.02 11.29 24.96
CA SER A 215 -14.17 10.12 24.74
C SER A 215 -14.78 9.11 23.75
N ALA A 216 -14.26 7.88 23.73
CA ALA A 216 -14.87 6.79 22.96
C ALA A 216 -16.29 6.52 23.50
N PRO A 217 -17.30 6.35 22.62
CA PRO A 217 -18.66 6.08 23.09
C PRO A 217 -18.78 4.67 23.68
N PRO A 218 -19.75 4.38 24.55
CA PRO A 218 -20.11 3.01 24.88
C PRO A 218 -20.50 2.21 23.64
N ASN A 219 -20.22 0.90 23.61
CA ASN A 219 -20.55 0.02 22.48
C ASN A 219 -22.01 0.15 22.02
N LYS A 220 -22.96 0.29 22.97
CA LYS A 220 -24.40 0.50 22.68
C LYS A 220 -24.71 1.80 21.92
N LYS A 221 -23.83 2.79 21.97
CA LYS A 221 -23.95 4.09 21.28
C LYS A 221 -23.10 4.15 20.00
N ALA A 222 -22.26 3.15 19.74
CA ALA A 222 -21.46 3.04 18.52
C ALA A 222 -22.29 2.49 17.34
N ILE A 223 -23.42 3.12 17.02
CA ILE A 223 -24.43 2.59 16.09
C ILE A 223 -24.07 2.73 14.61
N TYR A 224 -23.17 3.65 14.26
CA TYR A 224 -22.70 3.86 12.89
C TYR A 224 -21.34 3.18 12.67
N PRO A 225 -21.13 2.50 11.53
CA PRO A 225 -19.82 1.97 11.20
C PRO A 225 -18.82 3.10 10.95
N ASN A 226 -17.55 2.81 11.18
CA ASN A 226 -16.43 3.67 10.85
C ASN A 226 -15.37 2.88 10.07
N ARG A 227 -14.37 3.58 9.52
CA ARG A 227 -13.27 2.99 8.73
C ARG A 227 -12.61 1.78 9.39
N PHE A 228 -12.44 1.81 10.70
CA PHE A 228 -11.69 0.79 11.44
C PHE A 228 -12.57 -0.06 12.36
N SER A 229 -13.82 0.34 12.60
CA SER A 229 -14.71 -0.37 13.51
C SER A 229 -16.12 -0.54 12.95
N PRO A 230 -16.71 -1.76 13.02
CA PRO A 230 -18.10 -1.97 12.66
C PRO A 230 -19.04 -1.35 13.71
N SER A 231 -20.32 -1.26 13.36
CA SER A 231 -21.37 -0.87 14.30
C SER A 231 -21.37 -1.83 15.52
N GLY A 232 -21.53 -1.27 16.71
CA GLY A 232 -21.49 -1.98 17.99
C GLY A 232 -20.09 -2.14 18.59
N ILE A 233 -19.02 -1.78 17.86
CA ILE A 233 -17.64 -1.85 18.36
C ILE A 233 -17.07 -0.45 18.52
N SER A 234 -16.87 -0.03 19.78
CA SER A 234 -16.26 1.24 20.12
C SER A 234 -14.74 1.21 19.97
N MET A 235 -14.21 2.33 19.49
CA MET A 235 -12.78 2.63 19.40
C MET A 235 -12.55 4.13 19.63
N PHE A 236 -11.37 4.48 20.14
CA PHE A 236 -10.98 5.85 20.42
C PHE A 236 -10.28 6.47 19.19
N TYR A 237 -11.04 7.24 18.42
CA TYR A 237 -10.52 8.01 17.28
C TYR A 237 -9.99 9.37 17.74
N SER A 238 -8.80 9.74 17.27
CA SER A 238 -8.12 10.98 17.60
C SER A 238 -7.16 11.44 16.49
N ALA A 239 -6.64 12.65 16.62
CA ALA A 239 -5.50 13.15 15.85
C ALA A 239 -4.41 13.68 16.77
N PHE A 240 -3.27 14.03 16.20
CA PHE A 240 -2.11 14.57 16.95
C PHE A 240 -2.06 16.10 17.00
N ASP A 241 -3.00 16.76 16.32
CA ASP A 241 -3.18 18.21 16.32
C ASP A 241 -4.66 18.58 16.20
N ILE A 242 -4.99 19.81 16.61
CA ILE A 242 -6.36 20.31 16.69
C ILE A 242 -6.99 20.42 15.31
N ASP A 243 -6.26 20.91 14.31
CA ASP A 243 -6.81 21.20 12.99
C ASP A 243 -7.21 19.91 12.27
N THR A 244 -6.37 18.87 12.36
CA THR A 244 -6.70 17.52 11.85
C THR A 244 -7.90 16.92 12.56
N ALA A 245 -7.97 17.01 13.90
CA ALA A 245 -9.11 16.49 14.67
C ALA A 245 -10.43 17.16 14.26
N ILE A 246 -10.40 18.48 14.01
CA ILE A 246 -11.53 19.26 13.53
C ILE A 246 -11.92 18.80 12.11
N LEU A 247 -10.96 18.75 11.18
CA LEU A 247 -11.20 18.41 9.78
C LEU A 247 -11.79 17.00 9.61
N GLU A 248 -11.31 16.01 10.38
CA GLU A 248 -11.85 14.64 10.36
C GLU A 248 -13.26 14.52 10.98
N THR A 249 -13.69 15.51 11.77
CA THR A 249 -14.97 15.46 12.50
C THR A 249 -16.09 16.23 11.78
N ILE A 250 -15.77 17.35 11.14
CA ILE A 250 -16.79 18.26 10.60
C ILE A 250 -17.48 17.65 9.38
N SER A 251 -18.81 17.63 9.44
CA SER A 251 -19.68 17.55 8.27
C SER A 251 -20.27 18.94 7.97
N ARG A 252 -20.11 19.41 6.72
CA ARG A 252 -20.70 20.68 6.27
C ARG A 252 -22.12 20.54 5.73
N THR A 253 -22.67 19.33 5.69
CA THR A 253 -24.02 19.07 5.16
C THR A 253 -25.12 19.45 6.15
N ASP A 254 -24.85 19.37 7.46
CA ASP A 254 -25.80 19.70 8.52
C ASP A 254 -25.65 21.17 8.94
N LYS A 255 -26.58 22.02 8.46
CA LYS A 255 -26.57 23.46 8.72
C LYS A 255 -26.79 23.83 10.19
N TYR A 256 -27.28 22.93 11.03
CA TYR A 256 -27.59 23.22 12.44
C TYR A 256 -26.40 22.96 13.37
N LYS A 257 -25.47 22.08 12.97
CA LYS A 257 -24.31 21.75 13.79
C LYS A 257 -23.11 22.66 13.50
N LYS A 258 -23.21 23.92 13.96
CA LYS A 258 -22.21 24.97 13.73
C LYS A 258 -21.14 25.08 14.82
N TYR A 259 -21.11 24.16 15.79
CA TYR A 259 -20.14 24.19 16.88
C TYR A 259 -19.37 22.90 16.94
N VAL A 260 -18.12 22.99 17.39
CA VAL A 260 -17.26 21.86 17.68
C VAL A 260 -16.72 22.01 19.10
N THR A 261 -16.82 20.97 19.91
CA THR A 261 -16.06 20.87 21.16
C THR A 261 -14.84 20.00 20.90
N ILE A 262 -13.67 20.51 21.31
CA ILE A 262 -12.35 19.92 21.13
C ILE A 262 -11.87 19.49 22.51
N ALA A 263 -11.50 18.23 22.64
CA ALA A 263 -10.86 17.67 23.82
C ALA A 263 -9.37 17.46 23.56
N GLU A 264 -8.54 17.96 24.47
CA GLU A 264 -7.13 17.58 24.59
C GLU A 264 -7.02 16.46 25.63
N PHE A 265 -6.57 15.31 25.17
CA PHE A 265 -6.24 14.16 26.00
C PHE A 265 -4.72 13.98 26.09
N GLU A 266 -4.27 13.30 27.13
CA GLU A 266 -2.87 12.93 27.34
C GLU A 266 -2.77 11.45 27.69
N THR A 267 -1.90 10.70 26.99
CA THR A 267 -1.68 9.27 27.26
C THR A 267 -1.06 9.05 28.63
N LEU A 268 -1.58 8.08 29.38
CA LEU A 268 -1.10 7.78 30.74
C LEU A 268 0.06 6.79 30.78
N GLU A 269 0.24 6.02 29.70
CA GLU A 269 1.29 5.02 29.56
C GLU A 269 1.73 4.93 28.08
N ASN A 270 2.84 4.24 27.83
CA ASN A 270 3.34 4.02 26.48
C ASN A 270 2.37 3.13 25.67
N GLN A 271 2.08 3.52 24.43
CA GLN A 271 1.16 2.83 23.54
C GLN A 271 1.91 2.26 22.35
N ILE A 272 1.73 0.95 22.08
CA ILE A 272 2.36 0.30 20.94
C ILE A 272 1.37 0.30 19.78
N VAL A 273 1.77 0.88 18.65
CA VAL A 273 0.88 1.10 17.50
C VAL A 273 1.51 0.62 16.21
N VAL A 274 0.69 0.31 15.21
CA VAL A 274 1.17 0.17 13.82
C VAL A 274 1.04 1.53 13.15
N ASP A 275 2.16 2.11 12.71
CA ASP A 275 2.22 3.43 12.07
C ASP A 275 2.32 3.31 10.55
N PHE A 276 1.18 3.46 9.89
CA PHE A 276 1.07 3.40 8.43
C PHE A 276 1.42 4.72 7.72
N ASN A 277 1.87 5.77 8.42
CA ASN A 277 2.31 7.00 7.75
C ASN A 277 3.61 6.85 6.97
N LYS A 278 4.43 5.85 7.33
CA LYS A 278 5.76 5.66 6.72
C LYS A 278 5.93 4.21 6.29
N LEU A 279 5.23 3.83 5.23
CA LEU A 279 5.48 2.56 4.55
C LEU A 279 6.85 2.56 3.86
N PRO A 280 7.52 1.40 3.74
CA PRO A 280 8.72 1.28 2.92
C PRO A 280 8.38 1.64 1.48
N LYS A 281 9.29 2.30 0.75
CA LYS A 281 9.08 2.58 -0.67
C LYS A 281 8.75 1.29 -1.43
N ILE A 282 7.81 1.39 -2.36
CA ILE A 282 7.54 0.31 -3.32
C ILE A 282 8.88 0.02 -4.03
N PRO A 283 9.38 -1.22 -4.00
CA PRO A 283 10.62 -1.54 -4.67
C PRO A 283 10.39 -1.48 -6.18
N SER A 284 11.40 -1.00 -6.89
CA SER A 284 11.43 -1.05 -8.35
C SER A 284 11.43 -2.49 -8.85
N ILE A 285 10.72 -2.74 -9.96
CA ILE A 285 10.54 -4.10 -10.53
C ILE A 285 11.87 -4.78 -10.86
N PHE A 286 12.88 -4.01 -11.27
CA PHE A 286 14.23 -4.50 -11.59
C PHE A 286 14.98 -5.01 -10.35
N GLY A 287 14.53 -4.63 -9.14
CA GLY A 287 15.13 -5.07 -7.88
C GLY A 287 14.39 -6.20 -7.18
N ILE A 288 13.36 -6.78 -7.81
CA ILE A 288 12.47 -7.74 -7.16
C ILE A 288 13.07 -9.15 -7.22
N ARG A 289 13.22 -9.76 -6.05
CA ARG A 289 13.65 -11.16 -5.88
C ARG A 289 12.58 -12.05 -5.28
N ASP A 290 11.55 -11.43 -4.70
CA ASP A 290 10.47 -12.06 -3.97
C ASP A 290 9.18 -11.33 -4.36
N LYS A 291 8.51 -11.86 -5.38
CA LYS A 291 7.30 -11.27 -5.98
C LYS A 291 6.15 -11.26 -4.98
N LYS A 292 6.02 -12.29 -4.15
CA LYS A 292 5.08 -12.32 -3.02
C LYS A 292 5.30 -11.15 -2.07
N ARG A 293 6.54 -10.89 -1.66
CA ARG A 293 6.86 -9.74 -0.80
C ARG A 293 6.50 -8.41 -1.47
N TYR A 294 6.70 -8.29 -2.78
CA TYR A 294 6.28 -7.12 -3.54
C TYR A 294 4.77 -6.91 -3.45
N TYR A 295 3.95 -7.93 -3.71
CA TYR A 295 2.49 -7.81 -3.60
C TYR A 295 2.01 -7.53 -2.18
N LEU A 296 2.66 -8.09 -1.15
CA LEU A 296 2.34 -7.74 0.24
C LEU A 296 2.65 -6.27 0.57
N ILE A 297 3.69 -5.67 -0.04
CA ILE A 297 3.94 -4.22 0.09
C ILE A 297 2.83 -3.45 -0.63
N LEU A 298 2.47 -3.82 -1.86
CA LEU A 298 1.37 -3.21 -2.60
C LEU A 298 0.02 -3.34 -1.87
N PHE A 299 -0.19 -4.45 -1.18
CA PHE A 299 -1.35 -4.66 -0.30
C PHE A 299 -1.40 -3.59 0.78
N LEU A 300 -0.29 -3.36 1.50
CA LEU A 300 -0.23 -2.33 2.55
C LEU A 300 -0.49 -0.93 1.98
N TYR A 301 0.09 -0.60 0.82
CA TYR A 301 -0.17 0.68 0.15
C TYR A 301 -1.65 0.84 -0.25
N SER A 302 -2.25 -0.21 -0.80
CA SER A 302 -3.66 -0.21 -1.19
C SER A 302 -4.59 -0.13 0.02
N PHE A 303 -4.26 -0.83 1.10
CA PHE A 303 -4.96 -0.72 2.39
C PHE A 303 -4.88 0.71 2.94
N VAL A 304 -3.69 1.32 2.93
CA VAL A 304 -3.50 2.72 3.35
C VAL A 304 -4.32 3.68 2.49
N ARG A 305 -4.35 3.48 1.17
CA ARG A 305 -5.20 4.26 0.28
C ARG A 305 -6.68 4.15 0.68
N ASP A 306 -7.18 2.96 0.93
CA ASP A 306 -8.60 2.75 1.26
C ASP A 306 -8.97 3.35 2.64
N ILE A 307 -8.09 3.26 3.66
CA ILE A 307 -8.36 3.92 4.96
C ILE A 307 -8.19 5.45 4.92
N THR A 308 -7.52 6.00 3.91
CA THR A 308 -7.30 7.45 3.72
C THR A 308 -8.24 8.09 2.70
N GLN A 309 -8.93 7.30 1.87
CA GLN A 309 -9.83 7.81 0.83
C GLN A 309 -11.02 8.56 1.43
N GLN A 310 -11.42 9.69 0.85
CA GLN A 310 -12.67 10.35 1.23
C GLN A 310 -13.85 9.47 0.83
N ILE A 311 -14.63 9.01 1.80
CA ILE A 311 -15.83 8.20 1.56
C ILE A 311 -17.04 9.09 1.70
N THR A 312 -17.80 9.21 0.61
CA THR A 312 -19.09 9.88 0.58
C THR A 312 -20.04 9.14 1.50
N LYS A 313 -20.70 9.87 2.40
CA LYS A 313 -21.66 9.29 3.33
C LYS A 313 -23.03 9.10 2.68
N ASP A 314 -23.13 8.17 1.73
CA ASP A 314 -24.31 7.94 0.88
C ASP A 314 -25.15 6.70 1.28
N GLY A 315 -24.85 6.07 2.42
CA GLY A 315 -25.52 4.86 2.90
C GLY A 315 -24.86 3.55 2.45
N LYS A 316 -23.84 3.59 1.57
CA LYS A 316 -23.07 2.41 1.15
C LYS A 316 -21.78 2.20 1.94
N GLU A 317 -21.51 3.03 2.95
CA GLU A 317 -20.25 2.99 3.72
C GLU A 317 -20.06 1.64 4.43
N HIS A 318 -21.16 0.97 4.78
CA HIS A 318 -21.17 -0.32 5.47
C HIS A 318 -20.40 -1.42 4.72
N THR A 319 -20.46 -1.46 3.38
CA THR A 319 -19.78 -2.49 2.57
C THR A 319 -18.33 -2.10 2.25
N GLU A 320 -18.07 -0.80 2.08
CA GLU A 320 -16.73 -0.30 1.74
C GLU A 320 -15.76 -0.38 2.92
N TYR A 321 -16.24 -0.25 4.16
CA TYR A 321 -15.39 -0.36 5.35
C TYR A 321 -15.10 -1.79 5.79
N VAL A 322 -15.81 -2.81 5.30
CA VAL A 322 -15.63 -4.20 5.79
C VAL A 322 -14.17 -4.66 5.64
N PRO A 323 -13.49 -4.49 4.49
CA PRO A 323 -12.11 -4.93 4.35
C PRO A 323 -11.16 -4.26 5.35
N THR A 324 -11.31 -2.96 5.60
CA THR A 324 -10.44 -2.22 6.52
C THR A 324 -10.73 -2.55 7.99
N GLN A 325 -11.99 -2.81 8.33
CA GLN A 325 -12.41 -3.31 9.64
C GLN A 325 -11.83 -4.70 9.92
N VAL A 326 -11.87 -5.62 8.95
CA VAL A 326 -11.30 -6.97 9.08
C VAL A 326 -9.79 -6.92 9.34
N VAL A 327 -9.04 -6.08 8.61
CA VAL A 327 -7.61 -5.86 8.89
C VAL A 327 -7.40 -5.31 10.31
N THR A 328 -8.27 -4.39 10.75
CA THR A 328 -8.21 -3.81 12.10
C THR A 328 -8.45 -4.88 13.18
N GLU A 329 -9.47 -5.73 13.01
CA GLU A 329 -9.75 -6.82 13.94
C GLU A 329 -8.63 -7.87 13.97
N PHE A 330 -8.05 -8.18 12.80
CA PHE A 330 -6.87 -9.04 12.74
C PHE A 330 -5.72 -8.49 13.59
N LEU A 331 -5.41 -7.19 13.45
CA LEU A 331 -4.38 -6.51 14.25
C LEU A 331 -4.72 -6.50 15.74
N ARG A 332 -5.99 -6.26 16.07
CA ARG A 332 -6.49 -6.19 17.46
C ARG A 332 -6.47 -7.54 18.17
N TYR A 333 -6.82 -8.63 17.48
CA TYR A 333 -7.06 -9.95 18.09
C TYR A 333 -6.04 -11.02 17.65
N PRO A 334 -6.14 -11.69 16.47
CA PRO A 334 -5.19 -12.71 16.05
C PRO A 334 -3.72 -12.29 16.13
N PHE A 335 -3.38 -11.12 15.58
CA PHE A 335 -2.01 -10.64 15.53
C PHE A 335 -1.46 -10.33 16.93
N ASN A 336 -2.33 -9.89 17.83
CA ASN A 336 -1.98 -9.63 19.22
C ASN A 336 -1.86 -10.90 20.07
N LYS A 337 -2.51 -12.01 19.73
CA LYS A 337 -2.68 -13.20 20.59
C LYS A 337 -1.41 -13.59 21.37
N ASN A 338 -0.27 -13.70 20.68
CA ASN A 338 1.00 -14.14 21.27
C ASN A 338 2.06 -13.03 21.43
N ARG A 339 1.68 -11.75 21.33
CA ARG A 339 2.61 -10.63 21.47
C ARG A 339 2.76 -10.21 22.94
N LYS A 340 4.01 -10.02 23.39
CA LYS A 340 4.32 -9.39 24.68
C LYS A 340 3.88 -7.92 24.69
N ASN A 341 4.27 -7.18 23.64
CA ASN A 341 3.90 -5.79 23.42
C ASN A 341 2.66 -5.76 22.52
N LYS A 342 1.48 -5.71 23.13
CA LYS A 342 0.18 -5.68 22.44
C LYS A 342 0.03 -4.37 21.69
N ILE A 343 -0.34 -4.48 20.42
CA ILE A 343 -0.75 -3.34 19.61
C ILE A 343 -2.06 -2.79 20.20
N SER A 344 -2.06 -1.52 20.59
CA SER A 344 -3.21 -0.82 21.16
C SER A 344 -3.85 0.15 20.16
N GLY A 345 -3.29 0.34 18.97
CA GLY A 345 -3.89 1.18 17.95
C GLY A 345 -3.15 1.21 16.62
N ILE A 346 -3.69 2.02 15.71
CA ILE A 346 -3.19 2.24 14.37
C ILE A 346 -3.05 3.75 14.16
N ILE A 347 -1.89 4.20 13.70
CA ILE A 347 -1.69 5.55 13.18
C ILE A 347 -1.77 5.48 11.64
N TYR A 348 -2.50 6.40 11.03
CA TYR A 348 -2.71 6.47 9.59
C TYR A 348 -2.69 7.93 9.09
N PRO A 349 -2.41 8.17 7.80
CA PRO A 349 -2.51 9.51 7.22
C PRO A 349 -3.93 10.05 7.34
N SER A 350 -4.10 11.34 7.58
CA SER A 350 -5.44 11.93 7.63
C SER A 350 -6.11 11.92 6.25
N SER A 351 -7.41 11.61 6.23
CA SER A 351 -8.24 11.65 5.02
C SER A 351 -8.66 13.07 4.62
N GLN A 352 -8.56 14.02 5.56
CA GLN A 352 -9.03 15.40 5.40
C GLN A 352 -7.90 16.43 5.51
N ASN A 353 -6.75 16.09 6.10
CA ASN A 353 -5.62 16.99 6.28
C ASN A 353 -4.32 16.42 5.69
N ARG A 354 -3.94 16.90 4.51
CA ARG A 354 -2.77 16.39 3.77
C ARG A 354 -1.50 16.52 4.60
N ASN A 355 -0.67 15.46 4.61
CA ASN A 355 0.58 15.36 5.37
C ASN A 355 0.43 15.31 6.90
N GLN A 356 -0.79 15.35 7.43
CA GLN A 356 -1.04 15.10 8.86
C GLN A 356 -1.52 13.67 9.10
N LYS A 357 -1.63 13.30 10.37
CA LYS A 357 -1.93 11.93 10.81
C LYS A 357 -3.03 11.88 11.86
N SER A 358 -3.78 10.80 11.78
CA SER A 358 -4.83 10.43 12.72
C SER A 358 -4.48 9.10 13.37
N ALA A 359 -5.16 8.78 14.47
CA ALA A 359 -5.02 7.53 15.16
C ALA A 359 -6.38 6.96 15.56
N VAL A 360 -6.48 5.64 15.50
CA VAL A 360 -7.54 4.87 16.14
C VAL A 360 -6.89 3.95 17.16
N PHE A 361 -7.35 4.03 18.40
CA PHE A 361 -6.93 3.13 19.45
C PHE A 361 -8.04 2.13 19.75
N PHE A 362 -7.66 0.89 20.07
CA PHE A 362 -8.54 -0.22 20.39
C PHE A 362 -9.15 -0.11 21.80
N TRP A 363 -9.39 1.13 22.26
CA TRP A 363 -9.99 1.47 23.54
C TRP A 363 -11.46 1.80 23.32
N ASP A 364 -12.32 1.12 24.07
CA ASP A 364 -13.72 1.51 24.23
C ASP A 364 -13.81 2.62 25.29
N ASP A 365 -15.04 2.94 25.73
CA ASP A 365 -15.32 3.95 26.74
C ASP A 365 -14.62 3.67 28.07
N GLU A 366 -14.70 2.43 28.57
CA GLU A 366 -14.10 2.05 29.85
C GLU A 366 -12.57 2.04 29.77
N LEU A 367 -12.00 1.40 28.75
CA LEU A 367 -10.54 1.35 28.60
C LEU A 367 -9.96 2.75 28.36
N SER A 368 -10.70 3.65 27.71
CA SER A 368 -10.24 5.04 27.53
C SER A 368 -9.94 5.74 28.87
N LYS A 369 -10.73 5.48 29.93
CA LYS A 369 -10.53 6.06 31.27
C LYS A 369 -9.20 5.63 31.90
N GLU A 370 -8.71 4.46 31.54
CA GLU A 370 -7.43 3.92 32.02
C GLU A 370 -6.24 4.35 31.17
N LYS A 371 -6.47 4.77 29.92
CA LYS A 371 -5.41 5.03 28.93
C LYS A 371 -5.11 6.50 28.70
N VAL A 372 -6.08 7.38 28.94
CA VAL A 372 -5.91 8.82 28.75
C VAL A 372 -6.56 9.62 29.87
N LYS A 373 -5.99 10.78 30.21
CA LYS A 373 -6.67 11.82 31.00
C LYS A 373 -7.13 12.95 30.08
N LEU A 374 -8.24 13.59 30.44
CA LEU A 374 -8.73 14.80 29.78
C LEU A 374 -8.07 16.03 30.41
N ASN A 375 -7.31 16.79 29.62
CA ASN A 375 -6.62 17.99 30.08
C ASN A 375 -7.45 19.26 29.88
N LYS A 376 -8.10 19.39 28.72
CA LYS A 376 -8.80 20.62 28.34
C LYS A 376 -9.99 20.32 27.43
N LEU A 377 -11.06 21.09 27.61
CA LEU A 377 -12.16 21.22 26.66
C LEU A 377 -12.23 22.65 26.10
N GLU A 378 -12.42 22.76 24.81
CA GLU A 378 -12.57 24.04 24.13
C GLU A 378 -13.68 23.97 23.09
N ARG A 379 -14.67 24.87 23.21
CA ARG A 379 -15.74 25.00 22.23
C ARG A 379 -15.41 26.09 21.22
N ARG A 380 -15.49 25.76 19.94
CA ARG A 380 -15.34 26.71 18.82
C ARG A 380 -16.60 26.71 17.95
N LYS A 381 -16.86 27.86 17.31
CA LYS A 381 -17.82 27.95 16.22
C LYS A 381 -17.10 27.58 14.92
N ILE A 382 -17.73 26.73 14.12
CA ILE A 382 -17.26 26.36 12.78
C ILE A 382 -17.55 27.56 11.86
N ILE A 383 -16.51 28.07 11.20
CA ILE A 383 -16.60 29.19 10.25
C ILE A 383 -17.02 28.67 8.88
#